data_AF-A0A9P5NB75-F1
#
_entry.id   AF-A0A9P5NB75-F1
#
_cell.length_a   1.000
_cell.length_b   1.000
_cell.length_c   1.000
_cell.angle_alpha   90.00
_cell.angle_beta   90.00
_cell.angle_gamma   90.00
#
_symmetry.space_group_name_H-M   'P 1'
#
loop_
_entity.id
_entity.type
_entity.pdbx_description
1 polymer ?
#
loop_
_entity_poly.entity_id
_entity_poly.type
_entity_poly.pdbx_seq_one_letter_code
_entity_poly.pdbx_strand_id
1 'polypeptide(L)'
;MAVERQVSIALYRFWHFGNAASTMKVALWAGVGYGTVCNSTIRVMTALCNKRFRAMTLPWSSPQEIERAKAWVEGSSCPARRDGWLMVDGTLVPMFRQPGEFGTSFLD
;
A
#
# COMPACT_ATOMS: atom_id res chain seq x y z
N MET A 1 2.75 21.54 -13.65
CA MET A 1 2.06 21.25 -12.37
C MET A 1 3.12 20.83 -11.36
N ALA A 2 3.07 21.38 -10.15
CA ALA A 2 4.00 21.03 -9.06
C ALA A 2 3.94 19.54 -8.70
N VAL A 3 5.03 19.00 -8.13
CA VAL A 3 5.13 17.57 -7.79
C VAL A 3 4.14 17.21 -6.69
N GLU A 4 4.02 18.05 -5.68
CA GLU A 4 3.11 17.94 -4.55
C GLU A 4 1.68 17.79 -5.05
N ARG A 5 1.28 18.62 -6.01
CA ARG A 5 -0.08 18.56 -6.58
C ARG A 5 -0.31 17.29 -7.40
N GLN A 6 0.70 16.80 -8.13
CA GLN A 6 0.60 15.52 -8.84
C GLN A 6 0.46 14.36 -7.85
N VAL A 7 1.20 14.39 -6.75
CA VAL A 7 1.14 13.39 -5.67
C VAL A 7 -0.22 13.45 -4.97
N SER A 8 -0.73 14.63 -4.60
CA SER A 8 -2.06 14.77 -3.98
C SER A 8 -3.18 14.20 -4.86
N ILE A 9 -3.13 14.44 -6.18
CA ILE A 9 -4.10 13.89 -7.13
C ILE A 9 -4.01 12.35 -7.17
N ALA A 10 -2.80 11.80 -7.23
CA ALA A 10 -2.61 10.35 -7.25
C ALA A 10 -3.07 9.70 -5.94
N LEU A 11 -2.70 10.26 -4.79
CA LEU A 11 -3.10 9.77 -3.47
C LEU A 11 -4.62 9.84 -3.28
N TYR A 12 -5.25 10.95 -3.62
CA TYR A 12 -6.71 11.09 -3.57
C TYR A 12 -7.38 10.01 -4.42
N ARG A 13 -6.87 9.74 -5.63
CA ARG A 13 -7.37 8.67 -6.50
C ARG A 13 -7.18 7.28 -5.89
N PHE A 14 -6.04 6.99 -5.28
CA PHE A 14 -5.71 5.69 -4.68
C PHE A 14 -6.45 5.40 -3.37
N TRP A 15 -6.83 6.45 -2.63
CA TRP A 15 -7.61 6.33 -1.40
C TRP A 15 -9.05 5.86 -1.65
N HIS A 16 -9.50 5.90 -2.91
CA HIS A 16 -10.86 5.58 -3.30
C HIS A 16 -10.92 4.34 -4.21
N PHE A 17 -12.08 3.68 -4.20
CA PHE A 17 -12.41 2.56 -5.09
C PHE A 17 -13.70 2.85 -5.88
N GLY A 18 -13.90 2.13 -6.99
CA GLY A 18 -15.09 2.27 -7.83
C GLY A 18 -15.25 3.69 -8.39
N ASN A 19 -16.49 4.21 -8.40
CA ASN A 19 -16.80 5.52 -8.98
C ASN A 19 -16.08 6.70 -8.30
N ALA A 20 -15.66 6.53 -7.04
CA ALA A 20 -14.88 7.53 -6.32
C ALA A 20 -13.42 7.63 -6.83
N ALA A 21 -12.90 6.57 -7.44
CA ALA A 21 -11.59 6.54 -8.13
C ALA A 21 -11.67 7.01 -9.60
N SER A 22 -12.88 7.36 -10.08
CA SER A 22 -13.06 7.80 -11.47
C SER A 22 -12.28 9.08 -11.73
N THR A 23 -11.58 9.08 -12.86
CA THR A 23 -10.77 10.21 -13.35
C THR A 23 -11.57 11.49 -13.49
N MET A 24 -12.86 11.40 -13.85
CA MET A 24 -13.76 12.54 -13.90
C MET A 24 -14.02 13.17 -12.52
N LYS A 25 -14.33 12.35 -11.51
CA LYS A 25 -14.58 12.84 -10.14
C LYS A 25 -13.32 13.44 -9.51
N VAL A 26 -12.18 12.82 -9.74
CA VAL A 26 -10.88 13.35 -9.29
C VAL A 26 -10.52 14.66 -10.01
N ALA A 27 -10.82 14.76 -11.31
CA ALA A 27 -10.60 15.98 -12.09
C ALA A 27 -11.43 17.17 -11.58
N LEU A 28 -12.72 16.92 -11.29
CA LEU A 28 -13.62 17.91 -10.68
C LEU A 28 -13.12 18.34 -9.30
N TRP A 29 -12.72 17.39 -8.45
CA TRP A 29 -12.17 17.69 -7.12
C TRP A 29 -10.88 18.54 -7.19
N ALA A 30 -9.97 18.21 -8.10
CA ALA A 30 -8.69 18.89 -8.21
C ALA A 30 -8.71 20.18 -9.06
N GLY A 31 -9.84 20.49 -9.71
CA GLY A 31 -9.97 21.61 -10.65
C GLY A 31 -9.02 21.49 -11.84
N VAL A 32 -8.87 20.29 -12.41
CA VAL A 32 -7.96 20.00 -13.53
C VAL A 32 -8.66 19.27 -14.67
N GLY A 33 -8.03 19.20 -15.84
CA GLY A 33 -8.54 18.40 -16.95
C GLY A 33 -8.46 16.89 -16.68
N TYR A 34 -9.36 16.12 -17.31
CA TYR A 34 -9.39 14.66 -17.22
C TYR A 34 -8.02 14.00 -17.49
N GLY A 35 -7.35 14.39 -18.58
CA GLY A 35 -6.03 13.87 -18.95
C GLY A 35 -4.94 14.21 -17.93
N THR A 36 -5.11 15.30 -17.18
CA THR A 36 -4.19 15.73 -16.14
C THR A 36 -4.17 14.77 -14.96
N VAL A 37 -5.31 14.16 -14.61
CA VAL A 37 -5.40 13.12 -13.58
C VAL A 37 -4.61 11.87 -14.00
N CYS A 38 -4.82 11.41 -15.24
CA CYS A 38 -4.09 10.28 -15.79
C CYS A 38 -2.58 10.53 -15.81
N ASN A 39 -2.15 11.68 -16.34
CA ASN A 39 -0.73 12.04 -16.41
C ASN A 39 -0.08 12.13 -15.02
N SER A 40 -0.78 12.71 -14.05
CA SER A 40 -0.28 12.78 -12.66
C SER A 40 -0.11 11.39 -12.07
N THR A 41 -1.11 10.53 -12.24
CA THR A 41 -1.06 9.14 -11.76
C THR A 41 0.10 8.38 -12.40
N ILE A 42 0.25 8.45 -13.72
CA ILE A 42 1.33 7.78 -14.46
C ILE A 42 2.69 8.25 -13.95
N ARG A 43 2.90 9.57 -13.85
CA ARG A 43 4.18 10.14 -13.39
C ARG A 43 4.55 9.71 -11.98
N VAL A 44 3.60 9.72 -11.06
CA VAL A 44 3.80 9.23 -9.68
C VAL A 44 4.18 7.74 -9.70
N MET A 45 3.45 6.91 -10.45
CA MET A 45 3.78 5.49 -10.57
C MET A 45 5.14 5.24 -11.22
N THR A 46 5.50 6.00 -12.25
CA THR A 46 6.83 5.91 -12.88
C THR A 46 7.94 6.25 -11.90
N ALA A 47 7.77 7.29 -11.08
CA ALA A 47 8.73 7.67 -10.05
C ALA A 47 8.84 6.60 -8.95
N LEU A 48 7.71 6.09 -8.46
CA LEU A 48 7.67 5.02 -7.45
C LEU A 48 8.26 3.70 -7.96
N CYS A 49 8.11 3.39 -9.24
CA CYS A 49 8.69 2.19 -9.86
C CYS A 49 10.14 2.37 -10.30
N ASN A 50 10.71 3.58 -10.20
CA ASN A 50 12.10 3.82 -10.56
C ASN A 50 13.04 3.08 -9.58
N LYS A 51 13.92 2.21 -10.13
CA LYS A 51 14.83 1.37 -9.32
C LYS A 51 15.71 2.18 -8.38
N ARG A 52 16.28 3.29 -8.85
CA ARG A 52 17.18 4.16 -8.06
C ARG A 52 16.40 4.85 -6.94
N PHE A 53 15.22 5.38 -7.26
CA PHE A 53 14.35 6.00 -6.26
C PHE A 53 13.94 4.99 -5.19
N ARG A 54 13.47 3.80 -5.58
CA ARG A 54 13.11 2.72 -4.66
C ARG A 54 14.27 2.30 -3.77
N ALA A 55 15.47 2.14 -4.32
CA ALA A 55 16.64 1.74 -3.55
C ALA A 55 17.04 2.79 -2.49
N MET A 56 16.76 4.07 -2.75
CA MET A 56 17.07 5.18 -1.84
C MET A 56 15.97 5.39 -0.78
N THR A 57 14.71 5.09 -1.09
CA THR A 57 13.56 5.40 -0.22
C THR A 57 12.99 4.21 0.53
N LEU A 58 13.20 3.00 0.03
CA LEU A 58 12.74 1.75 0.64
C LEU A 58 13.96 0.89 0.99
N PRO A 59 14.48 0.96 2.23
CA PRO A 59 15.51 0.04 2.69
C PRO A 59 14.90 -1.35 2.79
N TRP A 60 15.12 -2.19 1.77
CA TRP A 60 14.71 -3.60 1.83
C TRP A 60 15.50 -4.31 2.91
N SER A 61 14.80 -5.07 3.75
CA SER A 61 15.43 -5.91 4.78
C SER A 61 16.43 -6.87 4.13
N SER A 62 17.63 -6.94 4.70
CA SER A 62 18.63 -7.94 4.34
C SER A 62 18.13 -9.35 4.63
N PRO A 63 18.64 -10.39 3.93
CA PRO A 63 18.29 -11.78 4.22
C PRO A 63 18.47 -12.16 5.69
N GLN A 64 19.46 -11.59 6.37
CA GLN A 64 19.72 -11.81 7.79
C GLN A 64 18.68 -11.15 8.71
N GLU A 65 18.16 -9.98 8.34
CA GLU A 65 17.06 -9.32 9.06
C GLU A 65 15.75 -10.08 8.87
N ILE A 66 15.48 -10.51 7.63
CA ILE A 66 14.33 -11.36 7.30
C ILE A 66 14.36 -12.62 8.17
N GLU A 67 15.51 -13.29 8.24
CA GLU A 67 15.59 -14.55 8.96
C GLU A 67 15.54 -14.39 10.48
N ARG A 68 16.08 -13.30 11.02
CA ARG A 68 15.88 -12.94 12.43
C ARG A 68 14.41 -12.69 12.74
N ALA A 69 13.69 -11.99 11.86
CA ALA A 69 12.25 -11.76 12.04
C ALA A 69 11.44 -13.07 11.97
N LYS A 70 11.76 -13.96 11.02
CA LYS A 70 11.18 -15.30 10.90
C LYS A 70 11.39 -16.14 12.16
N ALA A 71 12.63 -16.20 12.66
CA ALA A 71 12.95 -16.92 13.89
C ALA A 71 12.20 -16.36 15.11
N TRP A 72 12.05 -15.03 15.20
CA TRP A 72 11.27 -14.39 16.25
C TRP A 72 9.78 -14.76 16.16
N VAL A 73 9.18 -14.75 14.97
CA VAL A 73 7.77 -15.17 14.79
C VAL A 73 7.58 -16.63 15.17
N GLU A 74 8.45 -17.53 14.73
CA GLU A 74 8.37 -18.94 15.10
C GLU A 74 8.48 -19.16 16.62
N GLY A 75 9.44 -18.49 17.27
CA GLY A 75 9.62 -18.56 18.72
C GLY A 75 8.49 -17.93 19.53
N SER A 76 7.81 -16.94 18.97
CA SER A 76 6.68 -16.24 19.61
C SER A 76 5.31 -16.83 19.24
N SER A 77 5.26 -17.79 18.31
CA SER A 77 4.03 -18.43 17.84
C SER A 77 4.22 -19.92 17.57
N CYS A 78 4.33 -20.34 16.30
CA CYS A 78 4.61 -21.72 15.90
C CYS A 78 5.35 -21.79 14.55
N PRO A 79 5.97 -22.94 14.21
CA PRO A 79 6.74 -23.10 12.95
C PRO A 79 5.93 -22.78 11.69
N ALA A 80 4.64 -23.12 11.67
CA ALA A 80 3.75 -22.83 10.54
C ALA A 80 3.53 -21.34 10.28
N ARG A 81 3.84 -20.47 11.26
CA ARG A 81 3.69 -19.01 11.17
C ARG A 81 5.00 -18.30 10.85
N ARG A 82 6.13 -18.99 10.71
CA ARG A 82 7.45 -18.42 10.41
C ARG A 82 7.44 -17.44 9.24
N ASP A 83 6.76 -17.79 8.14
CA ASP A 83 6.66 -16.94 6.95
C ASP A 83 5.70 -15.73 7.12
N GLY A 84 5.00 -15.64 8.25
CA GLY A 84 4.20 -14.49 8.69
C GLY A 84 5.03 -13.33 9.26
N TRP A 85 6.36 -13.35 9.17
CA TRP A 85 7.27 -12.28 9.61
C TRP A 85 7.06 -10.92 8.94
N LEU A 86 6.31 -10.86 7.83
CA LEU A 86 5.87 -9.59 7.23
C LEU A 86 4.60 -9.03 7.88
N MET A 87 3.97 -9.79 8.77
CA MET A 87 2.67 -9.51 9.40
C MET A 87 2.80 -9.38 10.93
N VAL A 88 3.93 -8.86 11.41
CA VAL A 88 4.29 -8.79 12.84
C VAL A 88 3.29 -7.98 13.69
N ASP A 89 2.43 -7.18 13.05
CA ASP A 89 1.38 -6.38 13.71
C ASP A 89 -0.06 -6.71 13.27
N GLY A 90 -0.27 -7.78 12.50
CA GLY A 90 -1.60 -8.15 12.00
C GLY A 90 -2.13 -7.15 10.99
N THR A 91 -1.76 -7.29 9.71
CA THR A 91 -2.41 -6.61 8.57
C THR A 91 -2.60 -5.08 8.72
N LEU A 92 -1.60 -4.29 8.31
CA LEU A 92 -1.70 -2.82 8.20
C LEU A 92 -2.44 -2.28 6.96
N VAL A 93 -3.12 -3.12 6.15
CA VAL A 93 -4.15 -2.55 5.26
C VAL A 93 -5.41 -2.51 6.11
N PRO A 94 -5.82 -1.35 6.67
CA PRO A 94 -7.15 -1.23 7.24
C PRO A 94 -8.12 -1.53 6.11
N MET A 95 -8.56 -2.78 6.05
CA MET A 95 -9.60 -3.16 5.13
C MET A 95 -10.81 -2.37 5.57
N PHE A 96 -11.42 -1.63 4.64
CA PHE A 96 -12.64 -0.87 4.88
C PHE A 96 -13.73 -1.71 5.58
N ARG A 97 -13.65 -3.04 5.44
CA ARG A 97 -14.46 -4.00 6.17
C ARG A 97 -13.65 -5.27 6.46
N GLN A 98 -13.86 -5.86 7.64
CA GLN A 98 -13.31 -7.17 8.00
C GLN A 98 -13.80 -8.25 7.02
N PRO A 99 -12.91 -9.11 6.47
CA PRO A 99 -13.31 -10.23 5.63
C PRO A 99 -14.15 -11.24 6.42
N GLY A 100 -15.33 -11.59 5.89
CA GLY A 100 -16.33 -12.39 6.59
C GLY A 100 -16.01 -13.88 6.76
N GLU A 101 -14.89 -14.38 6.23
CA GLU A 101 -14.60 -15.82 6.26
C GLU A 101 -13.78 -16.29 7.49
N PHE A 102 -13.15 -15.39 8.25
CA PHE A 102 -12.41 -15.77 9.48
C PHE A 102 -12.55 -14.73 10.61
N GLY A 103 -13.68 -14.02 10.66
CA GLY A 103 -13.83 -12.83 11.49
C GLY A 103 -14.51 -12.99 12.86
N THR A 104 -15.32 -14.04 13.06
CA THR A 104 -16.11 -14.21 14.30
C THR A 104 -16.42 -15.67 14.67
N SER A 105 -15.83 -16.66 14.00
CA SER A 105 -16.30 -18.07 14.12
C SER A 105 -15.56 -18.94 15.14
N PHE A 106 -14.52 -18.43 15.82
CA PHE A 106 -13.65 -19.26 16.68
C PHE A 106 -13.31 -18.66 18.04
N LEU A 107 -14.20 -17.87 18.63
CA LEU A 107 -14.12 -17.54 20.05
C LEU A 107 -15.38 -18.08 20.72
N ASP A 108 -15.22 -19.23 21.39
CA ASP A 108 -16.05 -19.58 22.56
C ASP A 108 -15.75 -18.62 23.71
#